data_AF-A0A938GWL1-F1
#
_entry.id   AF-A0A938GWL1-F1
#
_cell.length_a   1.000
_cell.length_b   1.000
_cell.length_c   1.000
_cell.angle_alpha   90.00
_cell.angle_beta   90.00
_cell.angle_gamma   90.00
#
_symmetry.space_group_name_H-M   'P 1'
#
loop_
_entity.id
_entity.type
_entity.pdbx_description
1 polymer ?
#
loop_
_entity_poly.entity_id
_entity_poly.type
_entity_poly.pdbx_seq_one_letter_code
_entity_poly.pdbx_strand_id
1 'polypeptide(L)'
;MRALLFSTRNHRRFLAHAIASLAFLAGFGTALAQEGKVPHSVSEKTSEALQKLRPLQEAQNFAAMLAILEAVPFVPNSYDEALILDMKGRIFAMTNQLTKAIAPWERAIELSDQFRYLPERQVMETVLLLAQLHGSEGSSSKVPAQQKLHLDKAVKY
;
A
#
# COMPACT_ATOMS: atom_id res chain seq x y z
N MET A 1 24.77 43.75 -44.97
CA MET A 1 24.43 42.40 -45.49
C MET A 1 23.43 41.78 -44.53
N ARG A 2 22.13 42.01 -44.76
CA ARG A 2 21.18 41.17 -45.53
C ARG A 2 20.76 39.90 -44.78
N ALA A 3 19.51 39.95 -44.34
CA ALA A 3 18.70 38.93 -43.71
C ALA A 3 18.60 37.64 -44.54
N LEU A 4 18.42 36.52 -43.84
CA LEU A 4 17.76 35.34 -44.38
C LEU A 4 16.52 35.05 -43.53
N LEU A 5 15.38 35.32 -44.16
CA LEU A 5 14.06 34.81 -43.84
C LEU A 5 14.07 33.28 -43.92
N PHE A 6 13.25 32.60 -43.12
CA PHE A 6 12.20 31.74 -43.69
C PHE A 6 11.10 31.47 -42.66
N SER A 7 9.93 31.98 -43.01
CA SER A 7 8.61 31.68 -42.45
C SER A 7 8.08 30.38 -43.05
N THR A 8 7.55 29.47 -42.23
CA THR A 8 6.48 28.53 -42.60
C THR A 8 5.73 28.16 -41.30
N ARG A 9 4.56 28.75 -41.01
CA ARG A 9 3.21 28.45 -41.52
C ARG A 9 2.66 27.11 -41.01
N ASN A 10 1.87 27.22 -39.94
CA ASN A 10 0.77 26.33 -39.56
C ASN A 10 0.03 25.81 -40.81
N HIS A 11 -0.20 24.49 -40.85
CA HIS A 11 -1.40 23.75 -41.33
C HIS A 11 -1.03 22.27 -41.12
N ARG A 12 -1.74 21.46 -40.35
CA ARG A 12 -2.96 20.79 -40.81
C ARG A 12 -3.56 20.00 -39.64
N ARG A 13 -4.84 20.26 -39.38
CA ARG A 13 -5.78 19.28 -38.83
C ARG A 13 -5.78 18.04 -39.73
N PHE A 14 -6.01 16.86 -39.17
CA PHE A 14 -6.91 15.80 -39.63
C PHE A 14 -6.42 14.41 -39.18
N LEU A 15 -7.43 13.56 -38.96
CA LEU A 15 -7.41 12.10 -38.87
C LEU A 15 -7.20 11.47 -37.49
N ALA A 16 -8.29 11.61 -36.71
CA ALA A 16 -9.00 10.49 -36.11
C ALA A 16 -8.53 9.10 -36.59
N HIS A 17 -7.95 8.33 -35.66
CA HIS A 17 -7.96 6.87 -35.71
C HIS A 17 -8.41 6.36 -34.34
N ALA A 18 -9.71 6.11 -34.25
CA ALA A 18 -10.29 5.22 -33.26
C ALA A 18 -10.00 3.79 -33.70
N ILE A 19 -9.18 3.03 -32.97
CA ILE A 19 -9.14 1.56 -33.06
C ILE A 19 -8.76 0.97 -31.69
N ALA A 20 -9.52 -0.07 -31.33
CA ALA A 20 -9.25 -1.11 -30.33
C ALA A 20 -9.47 -0.76 -28.87
N SER A 21 -10.76 -0.78 -28.51
CA SER A 21 -11.28 -1.34 -27.26
C SER A 21 -10.49 -2.57 -26.86
N LEU A 22 -9.64 -2.46 -25.83
CA LEU A 22 -8.94 -3.60 -25.26
C LEU A 22 -9.96 -4.42 -24.45
N ALA A 23 -10.23 -5.61 -24.98
CA ALA A 23 -11.24 -6.52 -24.50
C ALA A 23 -11.05 -6.86 -23.01
N PHE A 24 -12.14 -6.64 -22.28
CA PHE A 24 -12.43 -7.14 -20.95
C PHE A 24 -12.46 -8.68 -21.00
N LEU A 25 -11.30 -9.33 -20.86
CA LEU A 25 -11.24 -10.78 -20.74
C LEU A 25 -11.69 -11.18 -19.33
N ALA A 26 -12.89 -11.74 -19.30
CA ALA A 26 -13.50 -12.42 -18.18
C ALA A 26 -12.57 -13.53 -17.65
N GLY A 27 -11.99 -13.30 -16.47
CA GLY A 27 -11.40 -14.33 -15.62
C GLY A 27 -12.39 -14.77 -14.55
N PHE A 28 -13.44 -15.51 -14.93
CA PHE A 28 -14.26 -16.27 -14.00
C PHE A 28 -13.78 -17.72 -14.00
N GLY A 29 -13.42 -18.25 -12.82
CA GLY A 29 -13.52 -19.68 -12.55
C GLY A 29 -12.22 -20.45 -12.37
N THR A 30 -11.48 -20.19 -11.29
CA THR A 30 -11.14 -21.28 -10.36
C THR A 30 -11.46 -20.80 -8.96
N ALA A 31 -12.63 -21.21 -8.46
CA ALA A 31 -12.89 -21.20 -7.03
C ALA A 31 -11.98 -22.26 -6.42
N LEU A 32 -10.72 -21.89 -6.15
CA LEU A 32 -9.97 -22.56 -5.11
C LEU A 32 -10.79 -22.36 -3.84
N ALA A 33 -11.22 -23.48 -3.25
CA ALA A 33 -11.91 -23.51 -1.98
C ALA A 33 -11.21 -22.55 -1.01
N GLN A 34 -11.88 -21.45 -0.66
CA GLN A 34 -11.46 -20.64 0.47
C GLN A 34 -11.75 -21.50 1.69
N GLU A 35 -10.74 -22.27 2.12
CA GLU A 35 -10.74 -23.02 3.39
C GLU A 35 -11.32 -22.14 4.49
N GLY A 36 -12.56 -22.44 4.90
CA GLY A 36 -13.23 -22.05 6.15
C GLY A 36 -12.72 -20.81 6.91
N LYS A 37 -12.45 -19.68 6.24
CA LYS A 37 -12.04 -18.46 6.92
C LYS A 37 -13.30 -17.89 7.57
N VAL A 38 -13.35 -17.90 8.89
CA VAL A 38 -14.38 -17.17 9.64
C VAL A 38 -14.29 -15.71 9.20
N PRO A 39 -15.34 -15.13 8.58
CA PRO A 39 -15.25 -13.76 8.13
C PRO A 39 -15.08 -12.85 9.36
N HIS A 40 -13.94 -12.19 9.44
CA HIS A 40 -13.70 -11.18 10.47
C HIS A 40 -14.50 -9.93 10.12
N SER A 41 -15.31 -9.45 11.06
CA SER A 41 -16.03 -8.19 10.92
C SER A 41 -15.28 -7.09 11.65
N VAL A 42 -15.25 -5.90 11.05
CA VAL A 42 -14.76 -4.71 11.74
C VAL A 42 -15.74 -4.27 12.83
N SER A 43 -15.24 -3.66 13.91
CA SER A 43 -16.14 -3.03 14.88
C SER A 43 -16.89 -1.84 14.27
N GLU A 44 -17.97 -1.42 14.92
CA GLU A 44 -18.76 -0.25 14.53
C GLU A 44 -17.87 1.02 14.44
N LYS A 45 -17.02 1.24 15.44
CA LYS A 45 -16.11 2.40 15.47
C LYS A 45 -15.11 2.39 14.33
N THR A 46 -14.56 1.21 14.00
CA THR A 46 -13.66 1.05 12.86
C THR A 46 -14.41 1.28 11.56
N SER A 47 -15.60 0.69 11.39
CA SER A 47 -16.46 0.92 10.21
C SER A 47 -16.75 2.41 9.99
N GLU A 48 -17.16 3.14 11.03
CA GLU A 48 -17.42 4.59 10.96
C GLU A 48 -16.17 5.38 10.54
N ALA A 49 -15.00 5.01 11.07
CA ALA A 49 -13.75 5.65 10.69
C ALA A 49 -13.40 5.39 9.23
N LEU A 50 -13.56 4.15 8.75
CA LEU A 50 -13.29 3.78 7.36
C LEU A 50 -14.18 4.52 6.36
N GLN A 51 -15.44 4.77 6.71
CA GLN A 51 -16.36 5.56 5.87
C GLN A 51 -15.86 7.00 5.66
N LYS A 52 -15.18 7.58 6.66
CA LYS A 52 -14.61 8.94 6.59
C LYS A 52 -13.35 9.00 5.74
N LEU A 53 -12.70 7.87 5.44
CA LEU A 53 -11.45 7.86 4.69
C LEU A 53 -11.64 8.11 3.20
N ARG A 54 -12.75 7.67 2.60
CA ARG A 54 -13.00 7.82 1.15
C ARG A 54 -12.89 9.28 0.67
N PRO A 55 -13.63 10.26 1.24
CA PRO A 55 -13.51 11.64 0.77
C PRO A 55 -12.10 12.22 1.00
N LEU A 56 -11.39 11.77 2.03
CA LEU A 56 -9.99 12.19 2.26
C LEU A 56 -9.03 11.59 1.24
N GLN A 57 -9.24 10.34 0.85
CA GLN A 57 -8.46 9.68 -0.20
C GLN A 57 -8.65 10.37 -1.55
N GLU A 58 -9.89 10.71 -1.90
CA GLU A 58 -10.22 11.47 -3.12
C GLU A 58 -9.55 12.86 -3.11
N ALA A 59 -9.51 13.52 -1.95
CA ALA A 59 -8.79 14.78 -1.74
C ALA A 59 -7.27 14.62 -1.55
N GLN A 60 -6.74 13.39 -1.60
CA GLN A 60 -5.34 13.04 -1.30
C GLN A 60 -4.85 13.59 0.06
N ASN A 61 -5.75 13.77 1.03
CA ASN A 61 -5.43 14.26 2.36
C ASN A 61 -4.97 13.11 3.27
N PHE A 62 -3.79 12.57 2.96
CA PHE A 62 -3.20 11.42 3.67
C PHE A 62 -2.89 11.72 5.14
N ALA A 63 -2.59 12.98 5.48
CA ALA A 63 -2.36 13.39 6.87
C ALA A 63 -3.65 13.26 7.70
N ALA A 64 -4.79 13.71 7.17
CA ALA A 64 -6.07 13.53 7.84
C ALA A 64 -6.49 12.05 7.91
N MET A 65 -6.18 11.25 6.88
CA MET A 65 -6.43 9.80 6.93
C MET A 65 -5.67 9.14 8.08
N LEU A 66 -4.38 9.44 8.24
CA LEU A 66 -3.58 8.93 9.36
C LEU A 66 -4.14 9.39 10.72
N ALA A 67 -4.54 10.66 10.84
CA ALA A 67 -5.13 11.19 12.06
C ALA A 67 -6.43 10.46 12.45
N ILE A 68 -7.28 10.14 11.47
CA ILE A 68 -8.48 9.32 11.70
C ILE A 68 -8.10 7.93 12.20
N LEU A 69 -7.20 7.24 11.50
CA LEU A 69 -6.77 5.88 11.85
C LEU A 69 -6.10 5.82 13.23
N GLU A 70 -5.39 6.86 13.64
CA GLU A 70 -4.76 6.95 14.97
C GLU A 70 -5.76 7.16 16.11
N ALA A 71 -6.90 7.78 15.83
CA ALA A 71 -7.94 8.02 16.81
C ALA A 71 -8.90 6.85 17.00
N VAL A 72 -8.87 5.83 16.12
CA VAL A 72 -9.77 4.68 16.23
C VAL A 72 -9.31 3.76 17.37
N PRO A 73 -10.13 3.57 18.42
CA PRO A 73 -9.80 2.59 19.44
C PRO A 73 -10.05 1.18 18.89
N PHE A 74 -9.10 0.28 19.13
CA PHE A 74 -9.25 -1.14 18.83
C PHE A 74 -8.84 -1.97 20.05
N VAL A 75 -9.31 -3.22 20.10
CA VAL A 75 -8.89 -4.19 21.12
C VAL A 75 -7.52 -4.77 20.72
N PRO A 76 -6.57 -4.97 21.65
CA PRO A 76 -5.32 -5.64 21.32
C PRO A 76 -5.54 -7.04 20.72
N ASN A 77 -4.69 -7.40 19.76
CA ASN A 77 -4.75 -8.62 18.96
C ASN A 77 -6.07 -8.82 18.19
N SER A 78 -6.76 -7.74 17.85
CA SER A 78 -8.01 -7.81 17.09
C SER A 78 -7.79 -7.70 15.58
N TYR A 79 -8.81 -8.09 14.83
CA TYR A 79 -8.87 -7.85 13.39
C TYR A 79 -8.78 -6.35 13.05
N ASP A 80 -9.43 -5.50 13.84
CA ASP A 80 -9.37 -4.04 13.69
C ASP A 80 -7.94 -3.52 13.81
N GLU A 81 -7.16 -4.01 14.79
CA GLU A 81 -5.75 -3.65 14.95
C GLU A 81 -4.96 -4.00 13.68
N ALA A 82 -5.07 -5.23 13.20
CA ALA A 82 -4.34 -5.67 12.01
C ALA A 82 -4.71 -4.84 10.77
N LEU A 83 -6.00 -4.58 10.57
CA LEU A 83 -6.50 -3.79 9.45
C LEU A 83 -6.01 -2.34 9.51
N ILE A 84 -6.16 -1.67 10.66
CA ILE A 84 -5.74 -0.28 10.84
C ILE A 84 -4.24 -0.14 10.63
N LEU A 85 -3.44 -1.06 11.17
CA LEU A 85 -1.98 -1.04 11.02
C LEU A 85 -1.54 -1.26 9.57
N ASP A 86 -2.15 -2.19 8.85
CA ASP A 86 -1.89 -2.39 7.43
C ASP A 86 -2.18 -1.12 6.61
N MET A 87 -3.33 -0.49 6.87
CA MET A 87 -3.72 0.76 6.21
C MET A 87 -2.75 1.90 6.51
N LYS A 88 -2.30 2.04 7.76
CA LYS A 88 -1.26 3.02 8.13
C LYS A 88 0.03 2.77 7.35
N GLY A 89 0.50 1.53 7.29
CA GLY A 89 1.69 1.17 6.51
C GLY A 89 1.55 1.54 5.04
N ARG A 90 0.40 1.24 4.41
CA ARG A 90 0.12 1.63 3.01
C ARG A 90 0.12 3.14 2.81
N ILE A 91 -0.48 3.91 3.71
CA ILE A 91 -0.48 5.38 3.61
C ILE A 91 0.95 5.93 3.76
N PHE A 92 1.75 5.39 4.67
CA PHE A 92 3.16 5.76 4.78
C PHE A 92 3.93 5.45 3.49
N ALA A 93 3.70 4.30 2.87
CA ALA A 93 4.33 3.96 1.60
C ALA A 93 3.89 4.89 0.45
N MET A 94 2.60 5.19 0.34
CA MET A 94 2.06 6.13 -0.66
C MET A 94 2.62 7.54 -0.52
N THR A 95 3.00 7.94 0.70
CA THR A 95 3.57 9.26 0.99
C THR A 95 5.10 9.25 1.08
N ASN A 96 5.75 8.19 0.58
CA ASN A 96 7.20 8.02 0.57
C ASN A 96 7.85 8.07 1.97
N GLN A 97 7.10 7.76 3.02
CA GLN A 97 7.57 7.66 4.41
C GLN A 97 7.86 6.19 4.76
N LEU A 98 8.65 5.53 3.93
CA LEU A 98 8.84 4.07 3.96
C LEU A 98 9.35 3.55 5.31
N THR A 99 10.28 4.24 5.96
CA THR A 99 10.78 3.87 7.30
C THR A 99 9.66 3.83 8.34
N LYS A 100 8.64 4.71 8.24
CA LYS A 100 7.48 4.71 9.15
C LYS A 100 6.49 3.59 8.86
N ALA A 101 6.51 3.02 7.65
CA ALA A 101 5.64 1.90 7.26
C ALA A 101 6.06 0.58 7.93
N ILE A 102 7.35 0.44 8.28
CA ILE A 102 7.93 -0.80 8.84
C ILE A 102 7.15 -1.26 10.07
N ALA A 103 7.11 -0.48 11.15
CA ALA A 103 6.54 -0.93 12.42
C ALA A 103 5.05 -1.33 12.33
N PRO A 104 4.16 -0.54 11.67
CA PRO A 104 2.77 -0.96 11.47
C PRO A 104 2.65 -2.25 10.67
N TRP A 105 3.42 -2.42 9.61
CA TRP A 105 3.39 -3.65 8.81
C TRP A 105 3.96 -4.86 9.55
N GLU A 106 5.07 -4.72 10.27
CA GLU A 106 5.60 -5.83 11.09
C GLU A 106 4.54 -6.35 12.07
N ARG A 107 3.85 -5.43 12.74
CA ARG A 107 2.78 -5.79 13.69
C ARG A 107 1.55 -6.37 12.99
N ALA A 108 1.14 -5.83 11.85
CA ALA A 108 0.01 -6.37 11.08
C ALA A 108 0.29 -7.79 10.58
N ILE A 109 1.53 -8.07 10.18
CA ILE A 109 1.97 -9.41 9.75
C ILE A 109 2.05 -10.36 10.92
N GLU A 110 2.61 -9.96 12.07
CA GLU A 110 2.61 -10.78 13.28
C GLU A 110 1.18 -11.23 13.67
N LEU A 111 0.22 -10.29 13.64
CA LEU A 111 -1.18 -10.58 13.90
C LEU A 111 -1.79 -11.52 12.85
N SER A 112 -1.44 -11.33 11.58
CA SER A 112 -1.95 -12.18 10.52
C SER A 112 -1.33 -13.59 10.54
N ASP A 113 -0.07 -13.74 10.94
CA ASP A 113 0.56 -15.04 11.09
C ASP A 113 -0.10 -15.83 12.23
N GLN A 114 -0.44 -15.15 13.33
CA GLN A 114 -1.07 -15.78 14.49
C GLN A 114 -2.57 -16.07 14.27
N PHE A 115 -3.31 -15.14 13.69
CA PHE A 115 -4.78 -15.18 13.65
C PHE A 115 -5.39 -15.27 12.24
N ARG A 116 -4.56 -15.24 11.19
CA ARG A 116 -4.98 -15.27 9.77
C ARG A 116 -5.92 -14.14 9.36
N TYR A 117 -5.72 -12.97 9.98
CA TYR A 117 -6.55 -11.79 9.76
C TYR A 117 -6.46 -11.23 8.35
N LEU A 118 -5.26 -11.15 7.76
CA LEU A 118 -5.09 -10.60 6.43
C LEU A 118 -5.10 -11.70 5.36
N PRO A 119 -5.56 -11.39 4.13
CA PRO A 119 -5.43 -12.28 2.99
C PRO A 119 -3.97 -12.68 2.76
N GLU A 120 -3.73 -13.97 2.48
CA GLU A 120 -2.38 -14.52 2.29
C GLU A 120 -1.57 -13.77 1.24
N ARG A 121 -2.17 -13.45 0.10
CA ARG A 121 -1.52 -12.65 -0.95
C ARG A 121 -1.03 -11.31 -0.41
N GLN A 122 -1.86 -10.63 0.36
CA GLN A 122 -1.50 -9.35 0.99
C GLN A 122 -0.36 -9.53 1.99
N VAL A 123 -0.39 -10.60 2.79
CA VAL A 123 0.71 -10.93 3.73
C VAL A 123 2.02 -11.10 2.97
N MET A 124 2.02 -11.92 1.91
CA MET A 124 3.22 -12.18 1.10
C MET A 124 3.79 -10.92 0.43
N GLU A 125 2.92 -10.07 -0.13
CA GLU A 125 3.32 -8.79 -0.71
C GLU A 125 3.96 -7.88 0.35
N THR A 126 3.37 -7.78 1.55
CA THR A 126 3.92 -6.96 2.64
C THR A 126 5.22 -7.55 3.22
N VAL A 127 5.34 -8.87 3.35
CA VAL A 127 6.59 -9.54 3.79
C VAL A 127 7.74 -9.24 2.83
N LEU A 128 7.51 -9.34 1.52
CA LEU A 128 8.51 -8.98 0.52
C LEU A 128 8.94 -7.52 0.65
N LEU A 129 7.98 -6.61 0.87
CA LEU A 129 8.29 -5.20 1.11
C LEU A 129 9.10 -4.99 2.39
N LEU A 130 8.75 -5.67 3.49
CA LEU A 130 9.51 -5.60 4.75
C LEU A 130 10.94 -6.09 4.57
N ALA A 131 11.16 -7.18 3.83
CA ALA A 131 12.50 -7.68 3.50
C ALA A 131 13.33 -6.61 2.78
N GLN A 132 12.76 -5.98 1.75
CA GLN A 132 13.41 -4.92 0.98
C GLN A 132 13.70 -3.68 1.83
N LEU A 133 12.74 -3.24 2.64
CA LEU A 133 12.88 -2.08 3.51
C LEU A 133 13.98 -2.30 4.55
N HIS A 134 13.98 -3.45 5.21
CA HIS A 134 15.04 -3.80 6.14
C HIS A 134 16.40 -3.94 5.47
N GLY A 135 16.48 -4.50 4.26
CA GLY A 135 17.72 -4.53 3.48
C GLY A 135 18.28 -3.13 3.22
N SER A 136 17.41 -2.18 2.88
CA SER A 136 17.78 -0.77 2.66
C SER A 136 18.24 -0.07 3.95
N GLU A 137 17.48 -0.19 5.04
CA GLU A 137 17.83 0.38 6.35
C GLU A 137 19.15 -0.19 6.89
N GLY A 138 19.37 -1.50 6.73
CA GLY A 138 20.61 -2.15 7.12
C GLY A 138 21.81 -1.69 6.30
N SER A 139 21.64 -1.58 4.97
CA SER A 139 22.72 -1.17 4.06
C SER A 139 23.10 0.31 4.21
N SER A 140 22.16 1.16 4.64
CA SER A 140 22.38 2.59 4.82
C SER A 140 22.83 2.98 6.24
N SER A 141 22.66 2.09 7.23
CA SER A 141 23.05 2.37 8.61
C SER A 141 24.56 2.40 8.79
N LYS A 142 25.04 3.38 9.56
CA LYS A 142 26.44 3.53 9.97
C LYS A 142 26.72 2.93 11.36
N VAL A 143 25.68 2.48 12.05
CA VAL A 143 25.79 1.87 13.38
C VAL A 143 25.81 0.35 13.19
N PRO A 144 26.93 -0.35 13.46
CA PRO A 144 27.05 -1.78 13.16
C PRO A 144 25.94 -2.64 13.79
N ALA A 145 25.49 -2.28 14.99
CA ALA A 145 24.39 -2.97 15.66
C ALA A 145 23.05 -2.82 14.93
N GLN A 146 22.73 -1.62 14.43
CA GLN A 146 21.51 -1.38 13.67
C GLN A 146 21.57 -2.01 12.28
N GLN A 147 22.73 -1.93 11.62
CA GLN A 147 22.98 -2.62 10.36
C GLN A 147 22.70 -4.12 10.51
N LYS A 148 23.32 -4.78 11.49
CA LYS A 148 23.12 -6.20 11.74
C LYS A 148 21.64 -6.53 11.99
N LEU A 149 20.99 -5.78 12.90
CA LEU A 149 19.59 -6.01 13.23
C LEU A 149 18.67 -5.94 12.01
N HIS A 150 18.86 -4.94 11.15
CA HIS A 150 18.05 -4.81 9.94
C HIS A 150 18.37 -5.88 8.89
N LEU A 151 19.63 -6.21 8.67
CA LEU A 151 19.99 -7.29 7.72
C LEU A 151 19.48 -8.66 8.19
N ASP A 152 19.54 -8.95 9.50
CA ASP A 152 19.00 -10.18 10.07
C ASP A 152 17.47 -10.27 9.84
N LYS A 153 16.74 -9.15 10.02
CA LYS A 153 15.30 -9.09 9.71
C LYS A 153 15.03 -9.26 8.22
N ALA A 154 15.83 -8.65 7.35
CA ALA A 154 15.66 -8.74 5.90
C ALA A 154 15.80 -10.17 5.36
N VAL A 155 16.65 -11.00 5.98
CA VAL A 155 16.82 -12.42 5.61
C VAL A 155 15.70 -13.29 6.19
N LYS A 156 15.13 -12.89 7.32
CA LYS A 156 14.06 -13.64 7.99
C LYS A 156 12.72 -13.54 7.24
N TYR A 157 12.45 -12.39 6.64
CA TYR A 157 11.28 -12.15 5.79
C TYR A 157 11.54 -12.67 4.37
#